data_AF-A0A2S8NWH5-F1
#
_entry.id   AF-A0A2S8NWH5-F1
#
_cell.length_a   1.000
_cell.length_b   1.000
_cell.length_c   1.000
_cell.angle_alpha   90.00
_cell.angle_beta   90.00
_cell.angle_gamma   90.00
#
_symmetry.space_group_name_H-M   'P 1'
#
loop_
_entity.id
_entity.type
_entity.pdbx_description
1 polymer ?
#
loop_
_entity_poly.entity_id
_entity_poly.type
_entity_poly.pdbx_seq_one_letter_code
_entity_poly.pdbx_strand_id
1 'polypeptide(L)'
;MLIENHFQKDCYEIMRAEYLQTLTKDEIRRSRIHCEKQLQQFDSMDMEKRNEYIALEVMNWSRHTVEPPFYITQKDYLKVDSFQPAQEIGSAFLVFNYVLVEDKTSLVACGSGKGRFWAVYYEDTFIGVGETAEMAICKASIVINDAVVMKLNTV
;
A
#
# COMPACT_ATOMS: atom_id res chain seq x y z
N MET A 1 6.60 -20.43 -19.97
CA MET A 1 7.11 -19.24 -19.25
C MET A 1 6.02 -18.33 -18.67
N LEU A 2 4.72 -18.61 -18.83
CA LEU A 2 3.63 -17.92 -18.11
C LEU A 2 3.19 -18.67 -16.84
N ILE A 3 3.25 -20.01 -16.86
CA ILE A 3 2.77 -20.88 -15.76
C ILE A 3 3.64 -20.75 -14.51
N GLU A 4 4.97 -20.66 -14.65
CA GLU A 4 5.89 -20.47 -13.52
C GLU A 4 5.69 -19.13 -12.81
N ASN A 5 5.27 -18.09 -13.55
CA ASN A 5 5.05 -16.74 -13.02
C ASN A 5 3.74 -16.64 -12.23
N HIS A 6 2.69 -17.38 -12.64
CA HIS A 6 1.43 -17.43 -11.88
C HIS A 6 1.58 -18.19 -10.56
N PHE A 7 2.21 -19.36 -10.55
CA PHE A 7 2.40 -20.13 -9.32
C PHE A 7 3.24 -19.38 -8.27
N GLN A 8 4.31 -18.69 -8.71
CA GLN A 8 5.13 -17.87 -7.81
C GLN A 8 4.36 -16.69 -7.23
N LYS A 9 3.50 -16.03 -8.03
CA LYS A 9 2.63 -14.95 -7.53
C LYS A 9 1.61 -15.48 -6.54
N ASP A 10 0.99 -16.63 -6.80
CA ASP A 10 0.01 -17.22 -5.87
C ASP A 10 0.66 -17.59 -4.53
N CYS A 11 1.86 -18.18 -4.55
CA CYS A 11 2.62 -18.47 -3.33
C CYS A 11 2.97 -17.19 -2.55
N TYR A 12 3.43 -16.14 -3.24
CA TYR A 12 3.70 -14.85 -2.62
C TYR A 12 2.46 -14.28 -1.94
N GLU A 13 1.30 -14.27 -2.60
CA GLU A 13 0.07 -13.70 -2.07
C GLU A 13 -0.44 -14.44 -0.83
N ILE A 14 -0.31 -15.77 -0.81
CA ILE A 14 -0.64 -16.60 0.36
C ILE A 14 0.28 -16.22 1.53
N MET A 15 1.60 -16.25 1.33
CA MET A 15 2.56 -15.94 2.39
C MET A 15 2.42 -14.48 2.88
N ARG A 16 2.21 -13.54 1.97
CA ARG A 16 1.97 -12.12 2.28
C ARG A 16 0.73 -11.96 3.15
N ALA A 17 -0.38 -12.60 2.79
CA ALA A 17 -1.62 -12.55 3.56
C ALA A 17 -1.46 -13.15 4.97
N GLU A 18 -0.75 -14.28 5.09
CA GLU A 18 -0.45 -14.89 6.39
C GLU A 18 0.45 -13.97 7.24
N TYR A 19 1.53 -13.45 6.68
CA TYR A 19 2.46 -12.61 7.44
C TYR A 19 1.86 -11.29 7.86
N LEU A 20 1.02 -10.69 7.02
CA LEU A 20 0.27 -9.49 7.34
C LEU A 20 -0.47 -9.63 8.69
N GLN A 21 -1.12 -10.76 8.94
CA GLN A 21 -1.85 -11.00 10.19
C GLN A 21 -0.93 -11.14 11.42
N THR A 22 0.30 -11.60 11.19
CA THR A 22 1.30 -11.82 12.25
C THR A 22 2.23 -10.63 12.49
N LEU A 23 2.00 -9.50 11.82
CA LEU A 23 2.83 -8.31 12.03
C LEU A 23 2.68 -7.81 13.47
N THR A 24 3.83 -7.54 14.07
CA THR A 24 3.97 -6.94 15.38
C THR A 24 4.14 -5.44 15.26
N LYS A 25 3.79 -4.75 16.34
CA LYS A 25 4.01 -3.30 16.47
C LYS A 25 5.46 -2.88 16.24
N ASP A 26 6.42 -3.66 16.71
CA ASP A 26 7.84 -3.34 16.57
C ASP A 26 8.39 -3.59 15.15
N GLU A 27 7.82 -4.53 14.40
CA GLU A 27 8.09 -4.66 12.96
C GLU A 27 7.57 -3.42 12.21
N ILE A 28 6.32 -3.01 12.47
CA ILE A 28 5.73 -1.82 11.87
C ILE A 28 6.53 -0.54 12.19
N ARG A 29 6.96 -0.36 13.44
CA ARG A 29 7.79 0.79 13.85
C ARG A 29 9.12 0.83 13.11
N ARG A 30 9.78 -0.32 12.97
CA ARG A 30 11.04 -0.43 12.22
C ARG A 30 10.84 -0.09 10.75
N SER A 31 9.81 -0.64 10.12
CA SER A 31 9.46 -0.32 8.73
C SER A 31 9.10 1.14 8.54
N ARG A 32 8.36 1.76 9.48
CA ARG A 32 8.05 3.20 9.39
C ARG A 32 9.33 4.04 9.34
N ILE A 33 10.33 3.71 10.17
CA ILE A 33 11.62 4.41 10.15
C ILE A 33 12.38 4.11 8.85
N HIS A 34 12.37 2.85 8.40
CA HIS A 34 13.04 2.41 7.17
C HIS A 34 12.50 3.15 5.92
N CYS A 35 11.17 3.28 5.82
CA CYS A 35 10.49 3.90 4.70
C CYS A 35 10.58 5.44 4.66
N GLU A 36 11.22 6.12 5.62
CA GLU A 36 11.18 7.59 5.68
C GLU A 36 11.64 8.25 4.36
N LYS A 37 12.73 7.77 3.75
CA LYS A 37 13.20 8.27 2.46
C LYS A 37 12.24 7.96 1.31
N GLN A 38 11.67 6.76 1.31
CA GLN A 38 10.71 6.30 0.31
C GLN A 38 9.42 7.12 0.36
N LEU A 39 8.94 7.46 1.56
CA LEU A 39 7.78 8.32 1.76
C LEU A 39 8.03 9.75 1.30
N GLN A 40 9.23 10.30 1.55
CA GLN A 40 9.63 11.62 1.04
C GLN A 40 9.70 11.63 -0.50
N GLN A 41 10.22 10.56 -1.10
CA GLN A 41 10.23 10.40 -2.56
C GLN A 41 8.81 10.30 -3.11
N PHE A 42 7.95 9.49 -2.51
CA PHE A 42 6.54 9.38 -2.86
C PHE A 42 5.81 10.75 -2.79
N ASP A 43 6.10 11.55 -1.77
CA ASP A 43 5.58 12.92 -1.63
C ASP A 43 6.06 13.88 -2.72
N SER A 44 7.21 13.63 -3.34
CA SER A 44 7.71 14.42 -4.47
C SER A 44 7.17 13.99 -5.84
N MET A 45 6.51 12.83 -5.92
CA MET A 45 5.92 12.34 -7.17
C MET A 45 4.64 13.11 -7.51
N ASP A 46 4.36 13.24 -8.81
CA ASP A 46 3.03 13.64 -9.30
C ASP A 46 1.99 12.53 -9.03
N MET A 47 0.71 12.87 -9.16
CA MET A 47 -0.36 11.95 -8.79
C MET A 47 -0.39 10.67 -9.64
N GLU A 48 -0.09 10.78 -10.94
CA GLU A 48 -0.03 9.61 -11.83
C GLU A 48 1.05 8.63 -11.36
N LYS A 49 2.25 9.13 -11.05
CA LYS A 49 3.35 8.31 -10.51
C LYS A 49 3.03 7.76 -9.14
N ARG A 50 2.33 8.49 -8.27
CA ARG A 50 1.89 7.96 -6.98
C ARG A 50 0.92 6.78 -7.16
N ASN A 51 -0.04 6.91 -8.07
CA ASN A 51 -1.00 5.85 -8.36
C ASN A 51 -0.30 4.61 -8.94
N GLU A 52 0.61 4.81 -9.89
CA GLU A 52 1.44 3.73 -10.44
C GLU A 52 2.33 3.08 -9.38
N TYR A 53 2.98 3.87 -8.54
CA TYR A 53 3.81 3.39 -7.45
C TYR A 53 3.03 2.44 -6.54
N ILE A 54 1.81 2.82 -6.14
CA ILE A 54 0.97 1.97 -5.31
C ILE A 54 0.55 0.69 -6.05
N ALA A 55 0.20 0.78 -7.34
CA ALA A 55 -0.15 -0.40 -8.13
C ALA A 55 1.02 -1.40 -8.22
N LEU A 56 2.24 -0.92 -8.46
CA LEU A 56 3.39 -1.79 -8.71
C LEU A 56 4.04 -2.27 -7.41
N GLU A 57 4.34 -1.35 -6.49
CA GLU A 57 5.17 -1.64 -5.32
C GLU A 57 4.35 -2.16 -4.13
N VAL A 58 3.11 -1.71 -3.98
CA VAL A 58 2.23 -2.14 -2.88
C VAL A 58 1.33 -3.28 -3.33
N MET A 59 0.58 -3.09 -4.42
CA MET A 59 -0.38 -4.09 -4.88
C MET A 59 0.28 -5.26 -5.63
N ASN A 60 1.59 -5.18 -5.91
CA ASN A 60 2.36 -6.17 -6.66
C ASN A 60 1.75 -6.49 -8.06
N TRP A 61 1.13 -5.48 -8.68
CA TRP A 61 0.57 -5.60 -10.02
C TRP A 61 1.63 -5.37 -11.08
N SER A 62 1.33 -5.76 -12.32
CA SER A 62 2.21 -5.53 -13.46
C SER A 62 1.52 -4.63 -14.48
N ARG A 63 2.23 -3.65 -15.03
CA ARG A 63 1.68 -2.77 -16.07
C ARG A 63 1.85 -3.40 -17.44
N HIS A 64 0.76 -3.50 -18.19
CA HIS A 64 0.78 -3.81 -19.61
C HIS A 64 0.69 -2.51 -20.42
N THR A 65 1.62 -2.34 -21.35
CA THR A 65 1.84 -1.07 -22.06
C THR A 65 1.16 -0.98 -23.43
N VAL A 66 0.49 -2.05 -23.87
CA VAL A 66 -0.30 -2.01 -25.11
C VAL A 66 -1.57 -1.21 -24.88
N GLU A 67 -1.94 -0.35 -25.83
CA GLU A 67 -3.14 0.49 -25.72
C GLU A 67 -4.45 -0.31 -25.87
N PRO A 68 -5.46 -0.05 -25.01
CA PRO A 68 -5.41 0.86 -23.86
C PRO A 68 -4.62 0.23 -22.69
N PRO A 69 -3.84 1.03 -21.93
CA PRO A 69 -2.99 0.50 -20.87
C PRO A 69 -3.82 -0.08 -19.70
N PHE A 70 -3.38 -1.21 -19.17
CA PHE A 70 -4.02 -1.90 -18.05
C PHE A 70 -3.00 -2.48 -17.06
N TYR A 71 -3.42 -2.60 -15.80
CA TYR A 71 -2.76 -3.39 -14.77
C TYR A 71 -3.24 -4.84 -14.86
N ILE A 72 -2.29 -5.76 -14.78
CA ILE A 72 -2.51 -7.18 -14.54
C ILE A 72 -2.50 -7.38 -13.03
N THR A 73 -3.67 -7.64 -12.45
CA THR A 73 -3.86 -7.85 -11.00
C THR A 73 -3.75 -9.34 -10.66
N GLN A 74 -3.96 -9.71 -9.39
CA GLN A 74 -4.02 -11.11 -8.98
C GLN A 74 -5.21 -11.88 -9.58
N LYS A 75 -6.32 -11.19 -9.92
CA LYS A 75 -7.58 -11.84 -10.33
C LYS A 75 -8.04 -11.43 -11.73
N ASP A 76 -7.87 -10.16 -12.08
CA ASP A 76 -8.43 -9.55 -13.29
C ASP A 76 -7.47 -8.53 -13.92
N TYR A 77 -7.94 -7.87 -14.97
CA TYR A 77 -7.29 -6.72 -15.59
C TYR A 77 -8.04 -5.44 -15.24
N LEU A 78 -7.30 -4.38 -14.88
CA LEU A 78 -7.87 -3.08 -14.52
C LEU A 78 -7.27 -1.98 -15.40
N LYS A 79 -8.09 -1.12 -16.00
CA LYS A 79 -7.57 0.03 -16.76
C LYS A 79 -6.76 0.94 -15.83
N VAL A 80 -5.65 1.47 -16.31
CA VAL A 80 -4.78 2.35 -15.50
C VAL A 80 -5.57 3.54 -14.93
N ASP A 81 -6.39 4.19 -15.76
CA ASP A 81 -7.18 5.34 -15.35
C ASP A 81 -8.30 5.01 -14.34
N SER A 82 -8.61 3.72 -14.14
CA SER A 82 -9.62 3.27 -13.16
C SER A 82 -9.03 2.97 -11.77
N PHE A 83 -7.73 3.19 -11.59
CA PHE A 83 -7.06 3.02 -10.31
C PHE A 83 -6.30 4.29 -9.92
N GLN A 84 -6.95 5.13 -9.11
CA GLN A 84 -6.43 6.44 -8.71
C GLN A 84 -6.33 6.56 -7.18
N PRO A 85 -5.60 5.66 -6.47
CA PRO A 85 -5.65 5.57 -5.01
C PRO A 85 -5.14 6.80 -4.27
N ALA A 86 -4.36 7.68 -4.88
CA ALA A 86 -3.92 8.94 -4.28
C ALA A 86 -4.95 10.08 -4.37
N GLN A 87 -6.06 9.87 -5.09
CA GLN A 87 -7.03 10.92 -5.43
C GLN A 87 -8.49 10.48 -5.24
N GLU A 88 -8.78 9.20 -5.42
CA GLU A 88 -10.13 8.65 -5.33
C GLU A 88 -10.24 7.67 -4.16
N ILE A 89 -11.13 8.00 -3.22
CA ILE A 89 -11.36 7.22 -2.01
C ILE A 89 -11.73 5.76 -2.30
N GLY A 90 -12.46 5.49 -3.39
CA GLY A 90 -12.81 4.12 -3.80
C GLY A 90 -11.57 3.28 -4.12
N SER A 91 -10.65 3.81 -4.93
CA SER A 91 -9.37 3.15 -5.20
C SER A 91 -8.49 3.07 -3.95
N ALA A 92 -8.48 4.09 -3.10
CA ALA A 92 -7.74 4.06 -1.84
C ALA A 92 -8.23 2.92 -0.93
N PHE A 93 -9.55 2.70 -0.84
CA PHE A 93 -10.07 1.58 -0.04
C PHE A 93 -9.73 0.21 -0.61
N LEU A 94 -9.55 0.05 -1.93
CA LEU A 94 -9.02 -1.19 -2.50
C LEU A 94 -7.61 -1.49 -1.95
N VAL A 95 -6.77 -0.46 -1.89
CA VAL A 95 -5.42 -0.55 -1.30
C VAL A 95 -5.50 -0.83 0.19
N PHE A 96 -6.35 -0.10 0.91
CA PHE A 96 -6.48 -0.25 2.36
C PHE A 96 -6.89 -1.67 2.73
N ASN A 97 -7.91 -2.23 2.05
CA ASN A 97 -8.36 -3.60 2.26
C ASN A 97 -7.30 -4.64 1.95
N TYR A 98 -6.42 -4.37 0.97
CA TYR A 98 -5.32 -5.28 0.66
C TYR A 98 -4.27 -5.36 1.78
N VAL A 99 -4.01 -4.25 2.48
CA VAL A 99 -3.04 -4.20 3.60
C VAL A 99 -3.69 -4.20 4.99
N LEU A 100 -5.01 -4.37 5.07
CA LEU A 100 -5.76 -4.26 6.32
C LEU A 100 -5.47 -5.45 7.24
N VAL A 101 -5.07 -5.16 8.47
CA VAL A 101 -5.20 -6.09 9.60
C VAL A 101 -6.37 -5.60 10.44
N GLU A 102 -7.46 -6.38 10.43
CA GLU A 102 -8.65 -6.12 11.23
C GLU A 102 -8.25 -5.96 12.71
N ASP A 103 -8.97 -5.09 13.43
CA ASP A 103 -8.76 -4.73 14.84
C ASP A 103 -7.42 -4.07 15.20
N LYS A 104 -6.43 -4.06 14.29
CA LYS A 104 -5.15 -3.37 14.50
C LYS A 104 -5.05 -2.09 13.70
N THR A 105 -5.68 -1.98 12.55
CA THR A 105 -5.50 -0.79 11.70
C THR A 105 -6.67 0.18 11.86
N SER A 106 -6.38 1.46 12.02
CA SER A 106 -7.42 2.50 12.09
C SER A 106 -7.07 3.71 11.22
N LEU A 107 -8.08 4.26 10.54
CA LEU A 107 -8.01 5.52 9.80
C LEU A 107 -8.78 6.58 10.57
N VAL A 108 -8.11 7.66 10.98
CA VAL A 108 -8.66 8.65 11.90
C VAL A 108 -8.55 10.05 11.29
N ALA A 109 -9.66 10.78 11.30
CA ALA A 109 -9.66 12.20 10.99
C ALA A 109 -9.08 12.99 12.19
N CYS A 110 -8.07 13.80 11.92
CA CYS A 110 -7.34 14.57 12.91
C CYS A 110 -7.44 16.07 12.64
N GLY A 111 -7.19 16.87 13.68
CA GLY A 111 -7.14 18.32 13.59
C GLY A 111 -5.92 18.86 14.33
N SER A 112 -5.28 19.88 13.75
CA SER A 112 -4.23 20.65 14.39
C SER A 112 -4.46 22.15 14.17
N GLY A 113 -3.63 22.99 14.80
CA GLY A 113 -3.61 24.43 14.52
C GLY A 113 -3.31 24.80 13.06
N LYS A 114 -2.84 23.83 12.24
CA LYS A 114 -2.57 24.01 10.80
C LYS A 114 -3.68 23.51 9.88
N GLY A 115 -4.74 22.88 10.42
CA GLY A 115 -5.86 22.36 9.65
C GLY A 115 -6.21 20.91 9.95
N ARG A 116 -7.10 20.35 9.13
CA ARG A 116 -7.54 18.95 9.18
C ARG A 116 -6.62 18.07 8.36
N PHE A 117 -6.39 16.87 8.83
CA PHE A 117 -5.59 15.85 8.15
C PHE A 117 -6.11 14.47 8.54
N TRP A 118 -5.61 13.44 7.88
CA TRP A 118 -5.94 12.05 8.16
C TRP A 118 -4.68 11.31 8.60
N ALA A 119 -4.82 10.45 9.60
CA ALA A 119 -3.75 9.60 10.07
C ALA A 119 -4.19 8.13 10.05
N VAL A 120 -3.25 7.25 9.71
CA VAL A 120 -3.43 5.81 9.85
C VAL A 120 -2.55 5.32 10.99
N TYR A 121 -3.14 4.53 11.86
CA TYR A 121 -2.46 3.87 12.97
C TYR A 121 -2.51 2.35 12.79
N TYR A 122 -1.45 1.70 13.23
CA TYR A 122 -1.42 0.27 13.54
C TYR A 122 -1.27 0.11 15.05
N GLU A 123 -2.34 -0.35 15.68
CA GLU A 123 -2.61 -0.24 17.11
C GLU A 123 -2.51 1.24 17.52
N ASP A 124 -1.57 1.58 18.40
CA ASP A 124 -1.23 2.95 18.80
C ASP A 124 0.01 3.51 18.07
N THR A 125 0.55 2.80 17.07
CA THR A 125 1.68 3.27 16.26
C THR A 125 1.20 4.04 15.05
N PHE A 126 1.62 5.30 14.95
CA PHE A 126 1.40 6.12 13.77
C PHE A 126 2.22 5.62 12.57
N ILE A 127 1.57 5.38 11.43
CA ILE A 127 2.23 4.82 10.24
C ILE A 127 2.04 5.62 8.95
N GLY A 128 1.00 6.45 8.85
CA GLY A 128 0.76 7.27 7.65
C GLY A 128 -0.01 8.55 7.98
N VAL A 129 0.27 9.63 7.22
CA VAL A 129 -0.47 10.90 7.29
C VAL A 129 -0.64 11.53 5.93
N GLY A 130 -1.82 12.09 5.70
CA GLY A 130 -2.12 12.87 4.51
C GLY A 130 -3.07 14.01 4.82
N GLU A 131 -3.06 15.05 3.99
CA GLU A 131 -4.11 16.08 4.02
C GLU A 131 -5.48 15.47 3.67
N THR A 132 -5.48 14.39 2.89
CA THR A 132 -6.65 13.59 2.54
C THR A 132 -6.50 12.15 3.04
N ALA A 133 -7.63 11.43 3.10
CA ALA A 133 -7.67 10.02 3.53
C ALA A 133 -6.91 9.12 2.55
N GLU A 134 -7.06 9.37 1.25
CA GLU A 134 -6.38 8.69 0.15
C GLU A 134 -4.86 8.69 0.35
N MET A 135 -4.30 9.87 0.61
CA MET A 135 -2.87 10.03 0.82
C MET A 135 -2.38 9.34 2.10
N ALA A 136 -3.16 9.41 3.18
CA ALA A 136 -2.84 8.73 4.42
C ALA A 136 -2.82 7.20 4.23
N ILE A 137 -3.80 6.66 3.51
CA ILE A 137 -3.88 5.24 3.15
C ILE A 137 -2.67 4.82 2.30
N CYS A 138 -2.37 5.53 1.21
CA CYS A 138 -1.25 5.21 0.32
C CYS A 138 0.09 5.16 1.06
N LYS A 139 0.35 6.13 1.95
CA LYS A 139 1.59 6.15 2.73
C LYS A 139 1.64 5.03 3.77
N ALA A 140 0.53 4.78 4.44
CA ALA A 140 0.45 3.68 5.40
C ALA A 140 0.66 2.32 4.72
N SER A 141 0.12 2.13 3.52
CA SER A 141 0.27 0.89 2.78
C SER A 141 1.71 0.62 2.33
N ILE A 142 2.50 1.67 2.04
CA ILE A 142 3.94 1.54 1.79
C ILE A 142 4.65 0.95 3.02
N VAL A 143 4.36 1.49 4.21
CA VAL A 143 4.97 1.04 5.46
C VAL A 143 4.57 -0.39 5.82
N ILE A 144 3.29 -0.73 5.68
CA ILE A 144 2.79 -2.08 5.98
C ILE A 144 3.40 -3.09 4.99
N ASN A 145 3.43 -2.75 3.70
CA ASN A 145 4.01 -3.62 2.68
C ASN A 145 5.51 -3.87 2.93
N ASP A 146 6.26 -2.83 3.27
CA ASP A 146 7.67 -2.98 3.68
C ASP A 146 7.82 -3.94 4.86
N ALA A 147 6.98 -3.82 5.90
CA ALA A 147 7.03 -4.73 7.04
C ALA A 147 6.78 -6.19 6.66
N VAL A 148 5.83 -6.44 5.74
CA VAL A 148 5.58 -7.79 5.21
C VAL A 148 6.77 -8.29 4.41
N VAL A 149 7.34 -7.47 3.51
CA VAL A 149 8.49 -7.85 2.67
C VAL A 149 9.74 -8.11 3.52
N MET A 150 10.01 -7.28 4.53
CA MET A 150 11.10 -7.52 5.47
C MET A 150 10.94 -8.86 6.18
N LYS A 151 9.71 -9.19 6.61
CA LYS A 151 9.43 -10.47 7.28
C LYS A 151 9.61 -11.66 6.33
N LEU A 152 9.14 -11.56 5.09
CA LEU A 152 9.35 -12.55 4.05
C LEU A 152 10.84 -12.85 3.82
N ASN A 153 11.70 -11.83 3.84
CA ASN A 153 13.14 -11.97 3.61
C ASN A 153 13.94 -12.49 4.82
N THR A 154 13.30 -12.69 5.97
CA THR A 154 13.96 -13.22 7.18
C THR A 154 13.79 -14.72 7.38
N VAL A 155 13.02 -15.38 6.50
CA VAL A 155 12.75 -16.83 6.49
C VAL A 155 13.61 -17.49 5.42
#